data_AF-A0A3B0QED6-F1
#
_entry.id   AF-A0A3B0QED6-F1
#
_cell.length_a   1.000
_cell.length_b   1.000
_cell.length_c   1.000
_cell.angle_alpha   90.00
_cell.angle_beta   90.00
_cell.angle_gamma   90.00
#
_symmetry.space_group_name_H-M   'P 1'
#
loop_
_entity.id
_entity.type
_entity.pdbx_description
1 polymer ?
#
loop_
_entity_poly.entity_id
_entity_poly.type
_entity_poly.pdbx_seq_one_letter_code
_entity_poly.pdbx_strand_id
1 'polypeptide(L)'
;MFVKLKSEVQKNPSKYHFFGIDINEFFFSILDSITGLTKLNNILSFNQPASYIAKVNYAFLRQNHKEIYTGELPSNPIQMKELINIIPDKYTISINGSKYIIIGEDMTFDYFYPILDENNLQVNTKDQAIVYVNNNGFDRIRQAYRGTAVKEYMTIKYDNKAEGSVANFKDKLEQFVQARIDDVAKLKRTFMYNELDPINPERSLRVKTTEQIIKSVTYTSNILLAILITLVTISIIFIIKRYIANKNTVIGILIAQGYTPLQIASSLSVFAIFTLLIGDLLGYIVGFMLQSTGIRILENYW
;
A
#
# COMPACT_ATOMS: atom_id res chain seq x y z
N MET A 1 13.34 -22.61 -36.89
CA MET A 1 14.57 -23.37 -37.20
C MET A 1 14.69 -24.61 -36.32
N PHE A 2 14.72 -24.45 -34.98
CA PHE A 2 14.82 -25.56 -34.02
C PHE A 2 13.69 -26.62 -34.10
N VAL A 3 12.45 -26.21 -34.36
CA VAL A 3 11.32 -27.15 -34.54
C VAL A 3 11.47 -28.02 -35.80
N LYS A 4 12.07 -27.47 -36.87
CA LYS A 4 12.39 -28.25 -38.10
C LYS A 4 13.55 -29.22 -37.87
N LEU A 5 14.52 -28.83 -37.04
CA LEU A 5 15.64 -29.70 -36.66
C LEU A 5 15.15 -30.89 -35.80
N LYS A 6 14.27 -30.64 -34.82
CA LYS A 6 13.67 -31.68 -33.96
C LYS A 6 12.85 -32.71 -34.76
N SER A 7 12.15 -32.26 -35.80
CA SER A 7 11.35 -33.15 -36.65
C SER A 7 12.17 -33.95 -37.67
N GLU A 8 13.34 -33.46 -38.10
CA GLU A 8 14.27 -34.23 -38.94
C GLU A 8 15.03 -35.30 -38.14
N VAL A 9 15.40 -35.01 -36.88
CA VAL A 9 16.11 -35.96 -36.00
C VAL A 9 15.22 -37.15 -35.60
N GLN A 10 13.93 -36.93 -35.34
CA GLN A 10 12.97 -38.02 -35.09
C GLN A 10 12.79 -38.99 -36.27
N LYS A 11 13.10 -38.55 -37.50
CA LYS A 11 12.93 -39.37 -38.71
C LYS A 11 14.13 -40.29 -38.99
N ASN A 12 15.32 -40.03 -38.44
CA ASN A 12 16.54 -40.81 -38.70
C ASN A 12 17.43 -40.94 -37.43
N PRO A 13 17.03 -41.76 -36.44
CA PRO A 13 17.74 -41.88 -35.16
C PRO A 13 19.14 -42.51 -35.26
N SER A 14 19.40 -43.36 -36.26
CA SER A 14 20.65 -44.14 -36.38
C SER A 14 21.85 -43.37 -36.93
N LYS A 15 21.68 -42.13 -37.40
CA LYS A 15 22.76 -41.36 -38.06
C LYS A 15 23.67 -40.59 -37.08
N TYR A 16 23.32 -40.55 -35.80
CA TYR A 16 23.95 -39.65 -34.81
C TYR A 16 24.28 -40.30 -33.46
N HIS A 17 24.53 -41.61 -33.45
CA HIS A 17 25.04 -42.30 -32.26
C HIS A 17 26.57 -42.35 -32.30
N PHE A 18 27.24 -41.70 -31.35
CA PHE A 18 28.70 -41.79 -31.19
C PHE A 18 28.99 -42.23 -29.75
N PHE A 19 29.64 -43.39 -29.58
CA PHE A 19 29.98 -43.98 -28.27
C PHE A 19 28.80 -44.15 -27.28
N GLY A 20 27.64 -44.58 -27.77
CA GLY A 20 26.49 -44.92 -26.90
C GLY A 20 25.80 -43.72 -26.24
N ILE A 21 26.22 -42.50 -26.58
CA ILE A 21 25.58 -41.26 -26.15
C ILE A 21 24.87 -40.66 -27.36
N ASP A 22 23.56 -40.44 -27.24
CA ASP A 22 22.82 -39.63 -28.21
C ASP A 22 23.14 -38.16 -27.95
N ILE A 23 24.13 -37.65 -28.69
CA ILE A 23 24.61 -36.26 -28.58
C ILE A 23 23.46 -35.26 -28.79
N ASN A 24 22.42 -35.65 -29.53
CA ASN A 24 21.26 -34.79 -29.75
C ASN A 24 20.33 -34.78 -28.54
N GLU A 25 20.09 -35.93 -27.90
CA GLU A 25 19.30 -35.99 -26.68
C GLU A 25 19.96 -35.18 -25.56
N PHE A 26 21.29 -35.24 -25.46
CA PHE A 26 22.08 -34.40 -24.55
C PHE A 26 21.92 -32.90 -24.89
N PHE A 27 22.04 -32.52 -26.16
CA PHE A 27 21.92 -31.12 -26.57
C PHE A 27 20.49 -30.58 -26.38
N PHE A 28 19.46 -31.36 -26.72
CA PHE A 28 18.06 -30.98 -26.50
C PHE A 28 17.69 -30.97 -25.02
N SER A 29 18.26 -31.85 -24.18
CA SER A 29 18.04 -31.82 -22.73
C SER A 29 18.66 -30.58 -22.08
N ILE A 30 19.84 -30.15 -22.52
CA ILE A 30 20.45 -28.88 -22.11
C ILE A 30 19.62 -27.69 -22.61
N LEU A 31 19.14 -27.75 -23.85
CA LEU A 31 18.36 -26.67 -24.44
C LEU A 31 16.98 -26.55 -23.77
N ASP A 32 16.29 -27.65 -23.48
CA ASP A 32 15.02 -27.69 -22.76
C ASP A 32 15.19 -27.32 -21.27
N SER A 33 16.35 -27.61 -20.67
CA SER A 33 16.75 -27.15 -19.33
C SER A 33 16.92 -25.64 -19.23
N ILE A 34 17.36 -24.98 -20.32
CA ILE A 34 17.65 -23.55 -20.35
C ILE A 34 16.48 -22.76 -20.96
N THR A 35 15.67 -23.39 -21.81
CA THR A 35 14.60 -22.73 -22.56
C THR A 35 13.24 -23.39 -22.34
N GLY A 36 12.46 -22.84 -21.41
CA GLY A 36 11.04 -23.15 -21.28
C GLY A 36 10.26 -22.57 -22.46
N LEU A 37 9.64 -23.43 -23.28
CA LEU A 37 8.75 -23.04 -24.37
C LEU A 37 7.44 -22.48 -23.81
N THR A 38 7.39 -21.17 -23.54
CA THR A 38 6.14 -20.46 -23.26
C THR A 38 5.39 -20.21 -24.56
N LYS A 39 4.35 -21.03 -24.84
CA LYS A 39 3.38 -20.73 -25.90
C LYS A 39 2.51 -19.55 -25.47
N LEU A 40 2.91 -18.34 -25.87
CA LEU A 40 2.03 -17.16 -25.84
C LEU A 40 1.03 -17.25 -26.99
N ASN A 41 -0.09 -17.94 -26.77
CA ASN A 41 -1.26 -17.87 -27.64
C ASN A 41 -2.08 -16.61 -27.29
N ASN A 42 -1.62 -15.41 -27.67
CA ASN A 42 -2.49 -14.23 -27.68
C ASN A 42 -2.70 -13.80 -29.15
N ILE A 43 -3.88 -14.08 -29.68
CA ILE A 43 -4.38 -13.39 -30.87
C ILE A 43 -4.71 -11.97 -30.40
N LEU A 44 -3.84 -11.04 -30.73
CA LEU A 44 -3.89 -9.67 -30.22
C LEU A 44 -4.97 -8.88 -30.97
N SER A 45 -6.04 -8.49 -30.27
CA SER A 45 -7.10 -7.63 -30.81
C SER A 45 -6.84 -6.18 -30.44
N PHE A 46 -6.04 -5.49 -31.25
CA PHE A 46 -5.53 -4.14 -30.96
C PHE A 46 -6.53 -3.01 -31.11
N ASN A 47 -7.49 -3.23 -32.00
CA ASN A 47 -8.30 -2.17 -32.55
C ASN A 47 -9.74 -2.35 -32.09
N GLN A 48 -9.95 -2.30 -30.77
CA GLN A 48 -11.26 -2.26 -30.17
C GLN A 48 -11.41 -0.93 -29.43
N PRO A 49 -12.56 -0.24 -29.48
CA PRO A 49 -12.74 1.03 -28.79
C PRO A 49 -12.48 0.92 -27.28
N ALA A 50 -12.76 -0.26 -26.70
CA ALA A 50 -12.51 -0.57 -25.31
C ALA A 50 -11.02 -0.56 -24.91
N SER A 51 -10.05 -0.59 -25.84
CA SER A 51 -8.62 -0.53 -25.48
C SER A 51 -8.15 0.88 -25.09
N TYR A 52 -9.00 1.89 -25.27
CA TYR A 52 -8.68 3.30 -25.05
C TYR A 52 -9.28 3.90 -23.78
N ILE A 53 -10.00 3.12 -22.99
CA ILE A 53 -10.64 3.60 -21.77
C ILE A 53 -9.82 3.23 -20.54
N ALA A 54 -9.81 4.12 -19.56
CA ALA A 54 -9.16 3.88 -18.27
C ALA A 54 -9.97 4.52 -17.13
N LYS A 55 -9.81 3.96 -15.93
CA LYS A 55 -10.18 4.63 -14.67
C LYS A 55 -8.92 5.01 -13.91
N VAL A 56 -8.98 6.11 -13.18
CA VAL A 56 -7.80 6.66 -12.46
C VAL A 56 -8.17 6.95 -11.01
N ASN A 57 -7.20 6.94 -10.11
CA ASN A 57 -7.45 7.30 -8.71
C ASN A 57 -7.91 8.76 -8.56
N TYR A 58 -8.87 9.00 -7.66
CA TYR A 58 -9.46 10.33 -7.42
C TYR A 58 -8.42 11.41 -7.06
N ALA A 59 -7.45 11.07 -6.22
CA ALA A 59 -6.42 12.02 -5.78
C ALA A 59 -5.61 12.58 -6.97
N PHE A 60 -5.29 11.74 -7.96
CA PHE A 60 -4.61 12.18 -9.18
C PHE A 60 -5.49 13.11 -10.02
N LEU A 61 -6.79 12.81 -10.14
CA LEU A 61 -7.73 13.64 -10.91
C LEU A 61 -7.82 15.06 -10.31
N ARG A 62 -8.01 15.14 -8.99
CA ARG A 62 -8.11 16.42 -8.27
C ARG A 62 -6.82 17.23 -8.38
N GLN A 63 -5.66 16.60 -8.16
CA GLN A 63 -4.36 17.28 -8.14
C GLN A 63 -3.94 17.79 -9.52
N ASN A 64 -4.31 17.07 -10.60
CA ASN A 64 -3.90 17.39 -11.97
C ASN A 64 -5.00 18.08 -12.80
N HIS A 65 -6.08 18.53 -12.16
CA HIS A 65 -7.23 19.16 -12.82
C HIS A 65 -7.79 18.33 -13.99
N LYS A 66 -7.80 17.00 -13.82
CA LYS A 66 -8.38 16.05 -14.77
C LYS A 66 -9.85 15.79 -14.41
N GLU A 67 -10.65 15.50 -15.43
CA GLU A 67 -12.08 15.27 -15.30
C GLU A 67 -12.48 13.93 -15.93
N ILE A 68 -13.59 13.37 -15.46
CA ILE A 68 -14.20 12.18 -16.05
C ILE A 68 -14.97 12.59 -17.31
N TYR A 69 -14.69 11.91 -18.42
CA TYR A 69 -15.41 12.10 -19.67
C TYR A 69 -16.79 11.43 -19.59
N THR A 70 -17.84 12.22 -19.78
CA THR A 70 -19.25 11.75 -19.76
C THR A 70 -19.91 11.72 -21.13
N GLY A 71 -19.18 12.06 -22.20
CA GLY A 71 -19.68 12.03 -23.57
C GLY A 71 -19.83 10.61 -24.12
N GLU A 72 -20.46 10.51 -25.29
CA GLU A 72 -20.65 9.23 -25.95
C GLU A 72 -19.34 8.65 -26.48
N LEU A 73 -19.13 7.36 -26.21
CA LEU A 73 -17.95 6.62 -26.67
C LEU A 73 -18.25 5.93 -28.01
N PRO A 74 -17.51 6.23 -29.09
CA PRO A 74 -17.72 5.60 -30.38
C PRO A 74 -17.54 4.08 -30.33
N SER A 75 -18.40 3.35 -31.04
CA SER A 75 -18.28 1.89 -31.19
C SER A 75 -17.27 1.49 -32.28
N ASN A 76 -16.80 2.44 -33.09
CA ASN A 76 -15.81 2.20 -34.13
C ASN A 76 -14.39 2.60 -33.64
N PRO A 77 -13.38 1.72 -33.76
CA PRO A 77 -12.01 2.02 -33.34
C PRO A 77 -11.37 3.24 -34.03
N ILE A 78 -11.72 3.50 -35.29
CA ILE A 78 -11.18 4.65 -36.04
C ILE A 78 -11.71 5.95 -35.44
N GLN A 79 -13.03 6.01 -35.22
CA GLN A 79 -13.69 7.16 -34.59
C GLN A 79 -13.23 7.34 -33.14
N MET A 80 -12.97 6.26 -32.41
CA MET A 80 -12.40 6.33 -31.07
C MET A 80 -11.00 6.96 -31.08
N LYS A 81 -10.15 6.59 -32.05
CA LYS A 81 -8.82 7.19 -32.20
C LYS A 81 -8.90 8.67 -32.56
N GLU A 82 -9.83 9.05 -33.43
CA GLU A 82 -10.10 10.46 -33.76
C GLU A 82 -10.57 11.23 -32.54
N LEU A 83 -11.53 10.69 -31.78
CA LEU A 83 -12.05 11.30 -30.55
C LEU A 83 -10.90 11.61 -29.57
N ILE A 84 -10.01 10.65 -29.32
CA ILE A 84 -8.87 10.81 -28.41
C ILE A 84 -7.92 11.94 -28.82
N ASN A 85 -7.82 12.22 -30.11
CA ASN A 85 -6.96 13.29 -30.61
C ASN A 85 -7.63 14.67 -30.53
N ILE A 86 -8.96 14.72 -30.50
CA ILE A 86 -9.76 15.95 -30.49
C ILE A 86 -10.15 16.36 -29.06
N ILE A 87 -10.39 15.40 -28.16
CA ILE A 87 -10.84 15.72 -26.80
C ILE A 87 -9.76 16.50 -26.02
N PRO A 88 -10.18 17.47 -25.19
CA PRO A 88 -9.27 18.20 -24.33
C PRO A 88 -8.43 17.30 -23.42
N ASP A 89 -7.18 17.69 -23.16
CA ASP A 89 -6.26 16.90 -22.34
C ASP A 89 -6.76 16.64 -20.91
N LYS A 90 -7.68 17.48 -20.40
CA LYS A 90 -8.30 17.25 -19.08
C LYS A 90 -9.06 15.92 -18.97
N TYR A 91 -9.51 15.35 -20.09
CA TYR A 91 -10.20 14.06 -20.15
C TYR A 91 -9.28 12.88 -20.50
N THR A 92 -7.99 13.15 -20.73
CA THR A 92 -7.04 12.12 -21.18
C THR A 92 -5.86 11.95 -20.25
N ILE A 93 -5.33 10.73 -20.25
CA ILE A 93 -4.07 10.37 -19.61
C ILE A 93 -3.15 9.71 -20.64
N SER A 94 -1.88 10.10 -20.66
CA SER A 94 -0.86 9.54 -21.56
C SER A 94 0.14 8.73 -20.75
N ILE A 95 0.28 7.45 -21.09
CA ILE A 95 1.21 6.52 -20.43
C ILE A 95 2.13 5.96 -21.51
N ASN A 96 3.43 6.29 -21.47
CA ASN A 96 4.42 5.86 -22.47
C ASN A 96 3.95 6.08 -23.92
N GLY A 97 3.34 7.24 -24.20
CA GLY A 97 2.81 7.59 -25.53
C GLY A 97 1.44 6.97 -25.86
N SER A 98 0.91 6.08 -25.02
CA SER A 98 -0.44 5.54 -25.16
C SER A 98 -1.44 6.43 -24.42
N LYS A 99 -2.27 7.16 -25.17
CA LYS A 99 -3.38 7.95 -24.62
C LYS A 99 -4.59 7.08 -24.25
N TYR A 100 -5.26 7.41 -23.16
CA TYR A 100 -6.51 6.83 -22.69
C TYR A 100 -7.51 7.93 -22.32
N ILE A 101 -8.80 7.65 -22.50
CA ILE A 101 -9.92 8.46 -22.03
C ILE A 101 -10.26 8.06 -20.60
N ILE A 102 -10.39 9.04 -19.72
CA ILE A 102 -10.78 8.84 -18.33
C ILE A 102 -12.29 8.69 -18.27
N ILE A 103 -12.78 7.48 -18.02
CA ILE A 103 -14.22 7.16 -17.99
C ILE A 103 -14.77 7.04 -16.57
N GLY A 104 -13.91 7.15 -15.55
CA GLY A 104 -14.32 7.08 -14.17
C GLY A 104 -13.13 7.11 -13.21
N GLU A 105 -13.46 7.12 -11.94
CA GLU A 105 -12.52 6.87 -10.85
C GLU A 105 -12.78 5.50 -10.23
N ASP A 106 -11.71 4.88 -9.73
CA ASP A 106 -11.82 3.62 -9.01
C ASP A 106 -10.76 3.53 -7.92
N MET A 107 -11.03 2.69 -6.92
CA MET A 107 -10.08 2.31 -5.89
C MET A 107 -9.97 0.79 -5.86
N THR A 108 -8.75 0.27 -5.84
CA THR A 108 -8.53 -1.17 -5.74
C THR A 108 -9.00 -1.72 -4.38
N PHE A 109 -9.40 -2.98 -4.36
CA PHE A 109 -9.67 -3.73 -3.13
C PHE A 109 -8.41 -3.94 -2.26
N ASP A 110 -7.22 -3.75 -2.84
CA ASP A 110 -5.94 -4.00 -2.17
C ASP A 110 -5.32 -2.75 -1.52
N TYR A 111 -6.08 -1.64 -1.43
CA TYR A 111 -5.58 -0.33 -0.94
C TYR A 111 -4.21 0.03 -1.54
N PHE A 112 -4.00 -0.26 -2.82
CA PHE A 112 -2.73 0.04 -3.48
C PHE A 112 -2.50 1.54 -3.41
N TYR A 113 -1.50 1.92 -2.63
CA TYR A 113 -0.80 3.17 -2.83
C TYR A 113 0.19 2.97 -3.99
N PRO A 114 0.37 3.96 -4.88
CA PRO A 114 1.39 3.88 -5.93
C PRO A 114 2.79 4.14 -5.34
N ILE A 115 3.19 3.36 -4.33
CA ILE A 115 4.61 3.24 -4.00
C ILE A 115 5.21 2.36 -5.10
N LEU A 116 5.87 3.02 -6.04
CA LEU A 116 6.52 2.41 -7.20
C LEU A 116 8.02 2.28 -7.02
N ASP A 117 8.60 3.00 -6.04
CA ASP A 117 10.03 3.11 -5.83
C ASP A 117 10.33 3.04 -4.33
N GLU A 118 11.28 2.18 -3.95
CA GLU A 118 11.76 2.04 -2.57
C GLU A 118 12.43 3.33 -2.07
N ASN A 119 12.95 4.15 -2.99
CA ASN A 119 13.59 5.43 -2.68
C ASN A 119 12.58 6.57 -2.48
N ASN A 120 11.38 6.45 -3.04
CA ASN A 120 10.30 7.43 -2.91
C ASN A 120 9.07 6.78 -2.29
N LEU A 121 9.10 6.65 -0.97
CA LEU A 121 7.98 6.17 -0.15
C LEU A 121 6.78 7.14 -0.16
N GLN A 122 7.02 8.41 -0.50
CA GLN A 122 5.97 9.42 -0.67
C GLN A 122 5.41 9.34 -2.09
N VAL A 123 4.10 9.12 -2.19
CA VAL A 123 3.39 9.16 -3.45
C VAL A 123 3.27 10.61 -3.90
N ASN A 124 3.91 10.94 -5.02
CA ASN A 124 3.68 12.22 -5.66
C ASN A 124 2.46 12.10 -6.59
N THR A 125 1.26 12.43 -6.09
CA THR A 125 0.01 12.37 -6.86
C THR A 125 -0.04 13.30 -8.08
N LYS A 126 0.95 14.19 -8.26
CA LYS A 126 1.14 14.96 -9.49
C LYS A 126 1.67 14.07 -10.62
N ASP A 127 2.65 13.22 -10.31
CA ASP A 127 3.41 12.49 -11.32
C ASP A 127 3.21 10.97 -11.25
N GLN A 128 2.54 10.47 -10.20
CA GLN A 128 2.30 9.07 -9.93
C GLN A 128 0.80 8.80 -9.75
N ALA A 129 0.30 7.80 -10.46
CA ALA A 129 -1.10 7.39 -10.44
C ALA A 129 -1.24 5.88 -10.55
N ILE A 130 -2.37 5.36 -10.08
CA ILE A 130 -2.81 4.02 -10.43
C ILE A 130 -3.88 4.15 -11.50
N VAL A 131 -3.63 3.50 -12.63
CA VAL A 131 -4.50 3.53 -13.80
C VAL A 131 -5.03 2.13 -14.05
N TYR A 132 -6.35 2.00 -14.02
CA TYR A 132 -7.06 0.75 -14.24
C TYR A 132 -7.53 0.69 -15.68
N VAL A 133 -7.16 -0.40 -16.35
CA VAL A 133 -7.52 -0.69 -17.73
C VAL A 133 -8.10 -2.10 -17.81
N ASN A 134 -8.90 -2.37 -18.84
CA ASN A 134 -9.30 -3.74 -19.15
C ASN A 134 -8.16 -4.50 -19.85
N ASN A 135 -8.38 -5.79 -20.15
CA ASN A 135 -7.40 -6.64 -20.82
C ASN A 135 -6.90 -6.05 -22.15
N ASN A 136 -7.78 -5.43 -22.94
CA ASN A 136 -7.43 -4.82 -24.22
C ASN A 136 -6.52 -3.59 -24.05
N GLY A 137 -6.81 -2.74 -23.06
CA GLY A 137 -5.97 -1.59 -22.71
C GLY A 137 -4.62 -2.02 -22.12
N PHE A 138 -4.63 -3.08 -21.30
CA PHE A 138 -3.40 -3.66 -20.75
C PHE A 138 -2.48 -4.22 -21.85
N ASP A 139 -3.03 -4.99 -22.79
CA ASP A 139 -2.27 -5.52 -23.92
C ASP A 139 -1.70 -4.40 -24.79
N ARG A 140 -2.44 -3.31 -24.97
CA ARG A 140 -1.98 -2.12 -25.70
C ARG A 140 -0.77 -1.47 -25.04
N ILE A 141 -0.80 -1.20 -23.74
CA ILE A 141 0.35 -0.58 -23.04
C ILE A 141 1.55 -1.53 -22.97
N ARG A 142 1.31 -2.82 -22.72
CA ARG A 142 2.37 -3.85 -22.67
C ARG A 142 3.14 -3.94 -23.99
N GLN A 143 2.49 -3.66 -25.11
CA GLN A 143 3.16 -3.63 -26.41
C GLN A 143 3.83 -2.31 -26.73
N ALA A 144 3.20 -1.19 -26.37
CA ALA A 144 3.81 0.11 -26.51
C ALA A 144 5.16 0.17 -25.77
N TYR A 145 5.28 -0.56 -24.65
CA TYR A 145 6.53 -0.68 -23.92
C TYR A 145 6.73 -2.09 -23.34
N ARG A 146 7.38 -2.97 -24.12
CA ARG A 146 7.69 -4.36 -23.71
C ARG A 146 8.72 -4.48 -22.59
N GLY A 147 9.43 -3.40 -22.27
CA GLY A 147 10.45 -3.36 -21.22
C GLY A 147 9.87 -3.32 -19.80
N THR A 148 8.57 -3.05 -19.63
CA THR A 148 7.95 -3.02 -18.30
C THR A 148 7.75 -4.44 -17.77
N ALA A 149 8.26 -4.71 -16.56
CA ALA A 149 8.00 -5.96 -15.86
C ALA A 149 6.50 -6.09 -15.55
N VAL A 150 5.91 -7.22 -15.96
CA VAL A 150 4.52 -7.56 -15.61
C VAL A 150 4.55 -8.36 -14.31
N LYS A 151 3.82 -7.87 -13.30
CA LYS A 151 3.71 -8.52 -11.99
C LYS A 151 2.35 -9.17 -11.87
N GLU A 152 2.35 -10.48 -11.69
CA GLU A 152 1.17 -11.30 -11.50
C GLU A 152 1.21 -11.89 -10.09
N TYR A 153 0.15 -11.72 -9.32
CA TYR A 153 0.01 -12.28 -7.99
C TYR A 153 -1.45 -12.55 -7.68
N MET A 154 -1.67 -13.47 -6.74
CA MET A 154 -2.99 -13.81 -6.23
C MET A 154 -3.08 -13.31 -4.79
N THR A 155 -4.16 -12.61 -4.47
CA THR A 155 -4.48 -12.23 -3.09
C THR A 155 -5.50 -13.19 -2.50
N ILE A 156 -5.30 -13.55 -1.24
CA ILE A 156 -6.16 -14.49 -0.52
C ILE A 156 -6.61 -13.81 0.76
N LYS A 157 -7.92 -13.72 0.95
CA LYS A 157 -8.51 -13.23 2.19
C LYS A 157 -8.51 -14.36 3.21
N TYR A 158 -7.84 -14.14 4.33
CA TYR A 158 -7.96 -14.99 5.50
C TYR A 158 -9.19 -14.57 6.31
N ASP A 159 -10.15 -15.48 6.51
CA ASP A 159 -11.44 -15.17 7.14
C ASP A 159 -11.45 -15.32 8.67
N ASN A 160 -10.29 -15.57 9.28
CA ASN A 160 -10.11 -15.84 10.71
C ASN A 160 -10.94 -17.03 11.25
N LYS A 161 -11.58 -17.84 10.38
CA LYS A 161 -12.39 -19.01 10.77
C LYS A 161 -11.66 -20.32 10.57
N ALA A 162 -10.57 -20.33 9.81
CA ALA A 162 -9.71 -21.49 9.68
C ALA A 162 -8.98 -21.80 11.00
N GLU A 163 -8.91 -23.08 11.37
CA GLU A 163 -8.20 -23.55 12.56
C GLU A 163 -6.69 -23.25 12.43
N GLY A 164 -6.24 -22.18 13.09
CA GLY A 164 -4.83 -21.85 13.23
C GLY A 164 -4.53 -20.35 13.31
N SER A 165 -3.27 -20.03 13.61
CA SER A 165 -2.73 -18.69 13.42
C SER A 165 -2.59 -18.39 11.92
N VAL A 166 -2.60 -17.10 11.55
CA VAL A 166 -2.33 -16.66 10.16
C VAL A 166 -0.99 -17.22 9.66
N ALA A 167 0.02 -17.32 10.54
CA ALA A 167 1.32 -17.91 10.23
C ALA A 167 1.20 -19.39 9.81
N ASN A 168 0.44 -20.19 10.55
CA ASN A 168 0.20 -21.59 10.22
C ASN A 168 -0.55 -21.74 8.90
N PHE A 169 -1.51 -20.85 8.61
CA PHE A 169 -2.22 -20.83 7.34
C PHE A 169 -1.27 -20.51 6.18
N LYS A 170 -0.39 -19.52 6.34
CA LYS A 170 0.64 -19.16 5.36
C LYS A 170 1.55 -20.35 5.05
N ASP A 171 2.03 -21.05 6.08
CA ASP A 171 2.96 -22.17 5.89
C ASP A 171 2.29 -23.38 5.23
N LYS A 172 1.02 -23.67 5.56
CA LYS A 172 0.22 -24.69 4.86
C LYS A 172 -0.02 -24.32 3.40
N LEU A 173 -0.32 -23.05 3.13
CA LEU A 173 -0.51 -22.54 1.77
C LEU A 173 0.78 -22.62 0.96
N GLU A 174 1.92 -22.29 1.56
CA GLU A 174 3.22 -22.45 0.92
C GLU A 174 3.50 -23.91 0.55
N GLN A 175 3.25 -24.85 1.47
CA GLN A 175 3.38 -26.28 1.17
C GLN A 175 2.44 -26.71 0.04
N PHE A 176 1.20 -26.22 0.04
CA PHE A 176 0.21 -26.49 -1.00
C PHE A 176 0.66 -26.00 -2.38
N VAL A 177 1.26 -24.80 -2.44
CA VAL A 177 1.76 -24.18 -3.67
C VAL A 177 3.01 -24.92 -4.15
N GLN A 178 3.99 -25.13 -3.28
CA GLN A 178 5.25 -25.83 -3.61
C GLN A 178 5.03 -27.26 -4.10
N ALA A 179 3.99 -27.95 -3.62
CA ALA A 179 3.64 -29.29 -4.09
C ALA A 179 3.04 -29.32 -5.51
N ARG A 180 2.61 -28.18 -6.06
CA ARG A 180 1.90 -28.07 -7.35
C ARG A 180 2.67 -27.30 -8.42
N ILE A 181 3.66 -26.50 -8.02
CA ILE A 181 4.54 -25.82 -8.95
C ILE A 181 5.76 -26.70 -9.25
N ASP A 182 6.17 -26.74 -10.51
CA ASP A 182 7.43 -27.33 -10.92
C ASP A 182 8.52 -26.26 -10.84
N ASP A 183 8.93 -25.91 -9.61
CA ASP A 183 9.97 -24.91 -9.35
C ASP A 183 11.23 -25.58 -8.79
N VAL A 184 12.24 -25.73 -9.64
CA VAL A 184 13.55 -26.33 -9.29
C VAL A 184 14.23 -25.57 -8.15
N ALA A 185 14.04 -24.26 -8.06
CA ALA A 185 14.68 -23.41 -7.06
C ALA A 185 13.93 -23.38 -5.72
N LYS A 186 12.72 -23.95 -5.63
CA LYS A 186 11.85 -23.95 -4.44
C LYS A 186 11.76 -22.57 -3.79
N LEU A 187 11.67 -21.52 -4.60
CA LEU A 187 11.59 -20.15 -4.11
C LEU A 187 10.26 -19.96 -3.39
N LYS A 188 10.30 -19.35 -2.20
CA LYS A 188 9.09 -19.04 -1.44
C LYS A 188 8.13 -18.19 -2.27
N ARG A 189 6.86 -18.62 -2.39
CA ARG A 189 5.84 -17.94 -3.21
C ARG A 189 4.75 -17.27 -2.38
N THR A 190 4.60 -17.67 -1.12
CA THR A 190 3.56 -17.19 -0.21
C THR A 190 4.15 -16.25 0.82
N PHE A 191 3.59 -15.05 0.91
CA PHE A 191 4.06 -14.00 1.82
C PHE A 191 2.86 -13.36 2.51
N MET A 192 3.05 -12.88 3.75
CA MET A 192 2.05 -12.03 4.39
C MET A 192 1.90 -10.69 3.67
N TYR A 193 0.77 -10.03 3.88
CA TYR A 193 0.47 -8.73 3.29
C TYR A 193 1.53 -7.65 3.61
N ASN A 194 2.18 -7.72 4.79
CA ASN A 194 3.24 -6.81 5.24
C ASN A 194 4.65 -7.43 5.25
N GLU A 195 4.80 -8.66 4.73
CA GLU A 195 6.08 -9.36 4.62
C GLU A 195 6.74 -9.02 3.29
N LEU A 196 8.03 -8.68 3.33
CA LEU A 196 8.82 -8.31 2.16
C LEU A 196 9.00 -9.52 1.24
N ASP A 197 8.51 -9.39 0.01
CA ASP A 197 8.78 -10.32 -1.10
C ASP A 197 10.02 -9.80 -1.87
N PRO A 198 11.12 -10.56 -1.96
CA PRO A 198 12.30 -10.15 -2.72
C PRO A 198 12.05 -9.93 -4.22
N ILE A 199 11.01 -10.53 -4.79
CA ILE A 199 10.68 -10.43 -6.21
C ILE A 199 9.71 -9.26 -6.45
N ASN A 200 8.75 -9.05 -5.54
CA ASN A 200 7.74 -7.99 -5.63
C ASN A 200 7.61 -7.20 -4.31
N PRO A 201 8.67 -6.46 -3.92
CA PRO A 201 8.72 -5.78 -2.62
C PRO A 201 7.63 -4.71 -2.50
N GLU A 202 7.23 -4.08 -3.61
CA GLU A 202 6.29 -2.96 -3.64
C GLU A 202 4.94 -3.33 -3.03
N ARG A 203 4.47 -4.58 -3.20
CA ARG A 203 3.21 -5.03 -2.59
C ARG A 203 3.23 -4.83 -1.08
N SER A 204 4.29 -5.31 -0.44
CA SER A 204 4.44 -5.25 1.01
C SER A 204 4.77 -3.84 1.50
N LEU A 205 5.58 -3.09 0.74
CA LEU A 205 5.96 -1.73 1.07
C LEU A 205 4.75 -0.80 1.10
N ARG A 206 3.80 -0.98 0.18
CA ARG A 206 2.55 -0.20 0.14
C ARG A 206 1.76 -0.26 1.45
N VAL A 207 1.68 -1.44 2.07
CA VAL A 207 0.95 -1.59 3.35
C VAL A 207 1.84 -1.29 4.54
N LYS A 208 3.07 -1.81 4.54
CA LYS A 208 4.01 -1.70 5.65
C LYS A 208 4.41 -0.26 5.93
N THR A 209 4.65 0.56 4.90
CA THR A 209 5.00 1.98 5.06
C THR A 209 3.88 2.73 5.76
N THR A 210 2.64 2.54 5.33
CA THR A 210 1.45 3.12 5.98
C THR A 210 1.35 2.69 7.44
N GLU A 211 1.42 1.38 7.73
CA GLU A 211 1.37 0.89 9.11
C GLU A 211 2.51 1.45 9.96
N GLN A 212 3.71 1.58 9.39
CA GLN A 212 4.88 2.11 10.09
C GLN A 212 4.76 3.60 10.38
N ILE A 213 4.21 4.40 9.46
CA ILE A 213 3.95 5.82 9.71
C ILE A 213 2.94 5.98 10.84
N ILE A 214 1.82 5.24 10.79
CA ILE A 214 0.81 5.27 11.86
C ILE A 214 1.45 4.90 13.20
N LYS A 215 2.19 3.78 13.24
CA LYS A 215 2.89 3.34 14.46
C LYS A 215 3.89 4.37 14.96
N SER A 216 4.66 5.01 14.06
CA SER A 216 5.66 6.03 14.40
C SER A 216 5.01 7.28 14.99
N VAL A 217 3.91 7.76 14.38
CA VAL A 217 3.13 8.90 14.88
C VAL A 217 2.56 8.59 16.26
N THR A 218 1.92 7.43 16.43
CA THR A 218 1.38 7.02 17.73
C THR A 218 2.48 6.87 18.78
N TYR A 219 3.61 6.25 18.43
CA TYR A 219 4.73 6.06 19.35
C TYR A 219 5.34 7.40 19.80
N THR A 220 5.60 8.30 18.85
CA THR A 220 6.14 9.63 19.13
C THR A 220 5.17 10.46 19.97
N SER A 221 3.87 10.42 19.63
CA SER A 221 2.81 11.08 20.38
C SER A 221 2.76 10.58 21.83
N ASN A 222 2.84 9.26 22.05
CA ASN A 222 2.84 8.66 23.37
C ASN A 222 4.07 9.07 24.20
N ILE A 223 5.26 9.16 23.59
CA ILE A 223 6.48 9.64 24.26
C ILE A 223 6.33 11.10 24.68
N LEU A 224 5.90 11.98 23.77
CA LEU A 224 5.70 13.39 24.06
C LEU A 224 4.66 13.58 25.17
N LEU A 225 3.56 12.83 25.12
CA LEU A 225 2.53 12.83 26.15
C LEU A 225 3.11 12.38 27.51
N ALA A 226 3.93 11.32 27.55
CA ALA A 226 4.57 10.87 28.79
C ALA A 226 5.52 11.93 29.40
N ILE A 227 6.29 12.62 28.56
CA ILE A 227 7.17 13.72 28.99
C ILE A 227 6.35 14.87 29.56
N LEU A 228 5.28 15.29 28.86
CA LEU A 228 4.41 16.38 29.32
C LEU A 228 3.70 16.04 30.64
N ILE A 229 3.15 14.84 30.78
CA ILE A 229 2.54 14.38 32.03
C ILE A 229 3.56 14.44 33.18
N THR A 230 4.79 14.00 32.93
CA THR A 230 5.86 14.03 33.94
C THR A 230 6.17 15.47 34.38
N LEU A 231 6.31 16.40 33.43
CA LEU A 231 6.60 17.81 33.70
C LEU A 231 5.45 18.49 34.47
N VAL A 232 4.21 18.22 34.07
CA VAL A 232 3.01 18.74 34.75
C VAL A 232 2.91 18.18 36.16
N THR A 233 3.17 16.88 36.36
CA THR A 233 3.16 16.23 37.68
C THR A 233 4.17 16.88 38.62
N ILE A 234 5.41 17.09 38.16
CA ILE A 234 6.44 17.80 38.93
C ILE A 234 5.98 19.22 39.29
N SER A 235 5.42 19.94 38.32
CA SER A 235 4.92 21.31 38.51
C SER A 235 3.81 21.38 39.57
N ILE A 236 2.84 20.45 39.52
CA ILE A 236 1.74 20.35 40.50
C ILE A 236 2.29 20.12 41.91
N ILE A 237 3.27 19.21 42.08
CA ILE A 237 3.92 18.96 43.37
C ILE A 237 4.51 20.25 43.95
N PHE A 238 5.23 21.03 43.13
CA PHE A 238 5.80 22.32 43.56
C PHE A 238 4.73 23.35 43.91
N ILE A 239 3.66 23.45 43.12
CA ILE A 239 2.55 24.38 43.38
C ILE A 239 1.86 24.05 44.71
N ILE A 240 1.54 22.78 44.95
CA ILE A 240 0.91 22.34 46.20
C ILE A 240 1.84 22.63 47.39
N LYS A 241 3.12 22.30 47.28
CA LYS A 241 4.11 22.58 48.33
C LYS A 241 4.19 24.08 48.64
N ARG A 242 4.22 24.93 47.62
CA ARG A 242 4.23 26.39 47.77
C ARG A 242 2.94 26.90 48.42
N TYR A 243 1.79 26.34 48.03
CA TYR A 243 0.50 26.71 48.60
C TYR A 243 0.42 26.41 50.09
N ILE A 244 0.82 25.20 50.50
CA ILE A 244 0.86 24.79 51.91
C ILE A 244 1.79 25.71 52.72
N ALA A 245 3.00 25.99 52.20
CA ALA A 245 3.94 26.88 52.87
C ALA A 245 3.37 28.28 53.11
N ASN A 246 2.71 28.86 52.10
CA ASN A 246 2.10 30.20 52.19
C ASN A 246 0.88 30.25 53.11
N LYS A 247 0.19 29.13 53.32
CA LYS A 247 -1.03 29.03 54.14
C LYS A 247 -0.82 28.26 55.44
N ASN A 248 0.43 28.00 55.84
CA ASN A 248 0.76 27.16 56.98
C ASN A 248 0.09 27.64 58.29
N THR A 249 0.06 28.95 58.53
CA THR A 249 -0.63 29.54 59.70
C THR A 249 -2.14 29.26 59.70
N VAL A 250 -2.80 29.38 58.55
CA VAL A 250 -4.25 29.13 58.43
C VAL A 250 -4.55 27.64 58.63
N ILE A 251 -3.74 26.76 58.05
CA ILE A 251 -3.84 25.31 58.25
C ILE A 251 -3.64 24.96 59.73
N GLY A 252 -2.67 25.60 60.41
CA GLY A 252 -2.44 25.42 61.84
C GLY A 252 -3.63 25.83 62.71
N ILE A 253 -4.31 26.94 62.38
CA ILE A 253 -5.54 27.36 63.07
C ILE A 253 -6.65 26.32 62.90
N LEU A 254 -6.84 25.76 61.70
CA LEU A 254 -7.86 24.73 61.44
C LEU A 254 -7.57 23.44 62.23
N ILE A 255 -6.32 23.02 62.30
CA ILE A 255 -5.93 21.86 63.12
C ILE A 255 -6.21 22.13 64.61
N ALA A 256 -5.89 23.33 65.10
CA ALA A 256 -6.16 23.72 66.49
C ALA A 256 -7.66 23.79 66.82
N GLN A 257 -8.51 24.02 65.82
CA GLN A 257 -9.98 23.97 65.93
C GLN A 257 -10.55 22.54 65.88
N GLY A 258 -9.70 21.52 65.74
CA GLY A 258 -10.10 20.11 65.76
C GLY A 258 -10.40 19.51 64.38
N TYR A 259 -10.12 20.22 63.28
CA TYR A 259 -10.26 19.65 61.94
C TYR A 259 -9.17 18.63 61.65
N THR A 260 -9.55 17.50 61.05
CA THR A 260 -8.61 16.47 60.62
C THR A 260 -7.90 16.86 59.32
N PRO A 261 -6.64 16.42 59.09
CA PRO A 261 -5.92 16.69 57.84
C PRO A 261 -6.67 16.25 56.58
N LEU A 262 -7.45 15.16 56.66
CA LEU A 262 -8.26 14.66 55.55
C LEU A 262 -9.42 15.60 55.21
N GLN A 263 -10.07 16.20 56.21
CA GLN A 263 -11.12 17.20 56.00
C GLN A 263 -10.55 18.46 55.33
N ILE A 264 -9.37 18.91 55.77
CA ILE A 264 -8.65 20.03 55.15
C ILE A 264 -8.29 19.70 53.70
N ALA A 265 -7.71 18.54 53.42
CA ALA A 265 -7.35 18.11 52.06
C ALA A 265 -8.59 17.97 51.13
N SER A 266 -9.68 17.40 51.64
CA SER A 266 -10.93 17.23 50.88
C SER A 266 -11.56 18.58 50.53
N SER A 267 -11.59 19.54 51.48
CA SER A 267 -12.10 20.89 51.21
C SER A 267 -11.29 21.63 50.14
N LEU A 268 -9.97 21.43 50.09
CA LEU A 268 -9.11 22.00 49.05
C LEU A 268 -9.28 21.32 47.69
N SER A 269 -9.67 20.04 47.66
CA SER A 269 -9.86 19.28 46.43
C SER A 269 -11.07 19.73 45.61
N VAL A 270 -12.10 20.31 46.26
CA VAL A 270 -13.28 20.84 45.56
C VAL A 270 -12.89 21.90 44.53
N PHE A 271 -11.97 22.82 44.88
CA PHE A 271 -11.45 23.81 43.94
C PHE A 271 -10.64 23.18 42.80
N ALA A 272 -9.88 22.13 43.09
CA ALA A 272 -9.09 21.42 42.08
C ALA A 272 -9.99 20.74 41.03
N ILE A 273 -11.12 20.16 41.45
CA ILE A 273 -12.08 19.51 40.54
C ILE A 273 -12.63 20.51 39.52
N PHE A 274 -13.00 21.72 39.93
CA PHE A 274 -13.48 22.75 38.99
C PHE A 274 -12.40 23.16 37.98
N THR A 275 -11.16 23.33 38.43
CA THR A 275 -10.05 23.67 37.53
C THR A 275 -9.72 22.54 36.57
N LEU A 276 -9.84 21.27 36.99
CA LEU A 276 -9.67 20.10 36.13
C LEU A 276 -10.75 20.06 35.06
N LEU A 277 -12.03 20.22 35.43
CA LEU A 277 -13.14 20.19 34.48
C LEU A 277 -13.00 21.28 33.40
N ILE A 278 -12.67 22.51 33.81
CA ILE A 278 -12.49 23.61 32.86
C ILE A 278 -11.24 23.38 32.00
N GLY A 279 -10.14 22.93 32.60
CA GLY A 279 -8.89 22.64 31.90
C GLY A 279 -9.04 21.52 30.86
N ASP A 280 -9.70 20.44 31.21
CA ASP A 280 -9.95 19.30 30.32
C ASP A 280 -10.87 19.70 29.16
N LEU A 281 -11.94 20.45 29.44
CA LEU A 281 -12.85 20.94 28.40
C LEU A 281 -12.11 21.85 27.41
N LEU A 282 -11.35 22.82 27.90
CA LEU A 282 -10.58 23.73 27.06
C LEU A 282 -9.48 23.00 26.30
N GLY A 283 -8.76 22.09 26.96
CA GLY A 283 -7.71 21.28 26.35
C GLY A 283 -8.24 20.41 25.22
N TYR A 284 -9.40 19.77 25.41
CA TYR A 284 -10.06 18.99 24.38
C TYR A 284 -10.49 19.85 23.19
N ILE A 285 -11.12 21.00 23.44
CA ILE A 285 -11.55 21.92 22.36
C ILE A 285 -10.35 22.42 21.55
N VAL A 286 -9.29 22.87 22.22
CA VAL A 286 -8.06 23.33 21.55
C VAL A 286 -7.40 22.19 20.78
N GLY A 287 -7.32 21.00 21.37
CA GLY A 287 -6.80 19.81 20.69
C GLY A 287 -7.58 19.46 19.42
N PHE A 288 -8.91 19.49 19.49
CA PHE A 288 -9.78 19.24 18.35
C PHE A 288 -9.61 20.31 17.25
N MET A 289 -9.51 21.59 17.61
CA MET A 289 -9.26 22.66 16.63
C MET A 289 -7.91 22.51 15.93
N LEU A 290 -6.87 22.12 16.67
CA LEU A 290 -5.52 21.93 16.13
C LEU A 290 -5.34 20.61 15.38
N GLN A 291 -6.27 19.65 15.54
CA GLN A 291 -6.25 18.37 14.83
C GLN A 291 -6.18 18.58 13.31
N SER A 292 -6.95 19.53 12.76
CA SER A 292 -6.95 19.79 11.31
C SER A 292 -5.59 20.30 10.82
N THR A 293 -4.93 21.18 11.59
CA THR A 293 -3.59 21.66 11.27
C THR A 293 -2.56 20.53 11.33
N GLY A 294 -2.66 19.66 12.34
CA GLY A 294 -1.81 18.49 12.48
C GLY A 294 -1.98 17.51 11.31
N ILE A 295 -3.23 17.22 10.92
CA ILE A 295 -3.54 16.40 9.74
C ILE A 295 -2.95 17.02 8.48
N ARG A 296 -3.09 18.34 8.28
CA ARG A 296 -2.57 19.01 7.07
C ARG A 296 -1.05 18.94 6.92
N ILE A 297 -0.31 18.91 8.03
CA ILE A 297 1.14 18.69 7.99
C ILE A 297 1.43 17.25 7.52
N LEU A 298 0.61 16.29 7.96
CA LEU A 298 0.72 14.88 7.58
C LEU A 298 0.19 14.60 6.17
N GLU A 299 -0.78 15.38 5.65
CA GLU A 299 -1.30 15.27 4.28
C GLU A 299 -0.18 15.43 3.23
N ASN A 300 0.85 16.23 3.50
CA ASN A 300 2.01 16.31 2.59
C ASN A 300 2.86 15.04 2.56
N TYR A 301 2.75 14.20 3.60
CA TYR A 301 3.35 12.86 3.66
C TYR A 301 2.36 11.77 3.18
N TRP A 302 1.11 12.13 2.88
CA TRP A 302 -0.04 11.26 2.64
C TRP A 302 -0.99 11.80 1.56
#